data_AF-A0AAV5M4Y0-F1
#
_entry.id   AF-A0AAV5M4Y0-F1
#
_cell.length_a   1.000
_cell.length_b   1.000
_cell.length_c   1.000
_cell.angle_alpha   90.00
_cell.angle_beta   90.00
_cell.angle_gamma   90.00
#
_symmetry.space_group_name_H-M   'P 1'
#
loop_
_entity.id
_entity.type
_entity.pdbx_description
1 polymer ?
#
loop_
_entity_poly.entity_id
_entity_poly.type
_entity_poly.pdbx_seq_one_letter_code
_entity_poly.pdbx_strand_id
1 'polypeptide(L)'
;MKGNTKLFHSLYVYPLTVSLSWKRNLFVRVELRKDAADVRRQPLEAMYPREPGLSLQKWAHTQVAVGARVACYHDGIKVSLPAVWTHCITFYSLSSMLIFK
;
A
#
# COMPACT_ATOMS: atom_id res chain seq x y z
N MET A 1 -16.00 29.48 12.16
CA MET A 1 -15.74 28.31 11.30
C MET A 1 -15.10 27.22 12.16
N LYS A 2 -15.83 26.13 12.44
CA LYS A 2 -15.38 25.05 13.33
C LYS A 2 -14.42 24.16 12.54
N GLY A 3 -13.12 24.47 12.58
CA GLY A 3 -12.09 23.66 11.96
C GLY A 3 -11.98 22.32 12.67
N ASN A 4 -12.53 21.26 12.08
CA ASN A 4 -12.34 19.91 12.57
C ASN A 4 -10.87 19.52 12.38
N THR A 5 -10.04 19.70 13.39
CA THR A 5 -8.68 19.14 13.46
C THR A 5 -8.77 17.62 13.56
N LYS A 6 -8.81 16.93 12.42
CA LYS A 6 -8.72 15.47 12.39
C LYS A 6 -7.28 15.09 12.76
N LEU A 7 -7.12 14.35 13.85
CA LEU A 7 -5.84 13.75 14.23
C LEU A 7 -5.50 12.64 13.22
N PHE A 8 -4.27 12.66 12.71
CA PHE A 8 -3.73 11.64 11.82
C PHE A 8 -2.53 10.97 12.49
N HIS A 9 -2.45 9.65 12.39
CA HIS A 9 -1.28 8.86 12.77
C HIS A 9 -0.47 8.49 11.54
N SER A 10 0.84 8.39 11.70
CA SER A 10 1.73 7.83 10.69
C SER A 10 2.01 6.38 11.02
N LEU A 11 1.64 5.46 10.13
CA LEU A 11 1.98 4.04 10.20
C LEU A 11 3.07 3.74 9.17
N TYR A 12 4.00 2.85 9.51
CA TYR A 12 4.95 2.29 8.54
C TYR A 12 4.58 0.84 8.25
N VAL A 13 4.42 0.53 6.97
CA VAL A 13 4.13 -0.82 6.46
C VAL A 13 5.39 -1.34 5.81
N TYR A 14 5.82 -2.53 6.23
CA TYR A 14 6.99 -3.22 5.70
C TYR A 14 6.57 -4.58 5.14
N PRO A 15 6.28 -4.67 3.83
CA PRO A 15 6.14 -5.97 3.18
C PRO A 15 7.46 -6.73 3.35
N LEU A 16 7.44 -7.93 3.90
CA LEU A 16 8.67 -8.70 4.14
C LEU A 16 8.94 -9.67 3.00
N THR A 17 8.04 -10.65 2.79
CA THR A 17 8.26 -11.73 1.83
C THR A 17 6.98 -12.13 1.12
N VAL A 18 7.07 -12.37 -0.19
CA VAL A 18 6.03 -13.01 -1.00
C VAL A 18 6.61 -14.27 -1.65
N SER A 19 5.92 -15.41 -1.53
CA SER A 19 6.33 -16.69 -2.11
C SER A 19 5.24 -17.25 -3.01
N LEU A 20 5.61 -17.71 -4.20
CA LEU A 20 4.73 -18.31 -5.20
C LEU A 20 5.19 -19.72 -5.62
N SER A 21 4.33 -20.43 -6.35
CA SER A 21 4.67 -21.72 -6.96
C SER A 21 5.64 -21.60 -8.14
N TRP A 22 5.56 -20.53 -8.92
CA TRP A 22 6.39 -20.30 -10.12
C TRP A 22 6.98 -18.88 -10.16
N LYS A 23 8.05 -18.69 -10.93
CA LYS A 23 8.72 -17.40 -11.10
C LYS A 23 7.82 -16.40 -11.85
N ARG A 24 7.69 -15.19 -11.32
CA ARG A 24 7.00 -14.04 -11.96
C ARG A 24 7.69 -12.73 -11.60
N ASN A 25 7.35 -11.66 -12.30
CA ASN A 25 7.67 -10.31 -11.84
C ASN A 25 6.69 -9.91 -10.74
N LEU A 26 7.22 -9.58 -9.56
CA LEU A 26 6.43 -9.32 -8.36
C LEU A 26 6.68 -7.92 -7.83
N PHE A 27 5.62 -7.28 -7.38
CA PHE A 27 5.69 -6.12 -6.50
C PHE A 27 4.48 -6.17 -5.57
N VAL A 28 4.59 -5.53 -4.41
CA VAL A 28 3.47 -5.37 -3.49
C VAL A 28 2.92 -3.97 -3.66
N ARG A 29 1.63 -3.86 -3.98
CA ARG A 29 0.88 -2.61 -3.98
C ARG A 29 0.09 -2.51 -2.69
N VAL A 30 0.27 -1.42 -1.96
CA VAL A 30 -0.41 -1.15 -0.69
C VAL A 30 -1.45 -0.07 -0.91
N GLU A 31 -2.67 -0.33 -0.45
CA GLU A 31 -3.82 0.56 -0.50
C GLU A 31 -4.47 0.65 0.88
N LEU A 32 -5.05 1.81 1.20
CA LEU A 32 -5.90 1.97 2.39
C LEU A 32 -7.37 2.06 1.96
N ARG A 33 -8.21 1.19 2.53
CA ARG A 33 -9.67 1.16 2.29
C ARG A 33 -10.41 1.19 3.62
N LYS A 34 -11.56 1.86 3.64
CA LYS A 34 -12.42 1.98 4.84
C LYS A 34 -13.11 0.66 5.17
N ASP A 35 -13.49 -0.09 4.14
CA ASP A 35 -14.25 -1.32 4.25
C ASP A 35 -13.62 -2.35 3.33
N ALA A 36 -13.20 -3.47 3.91
CA ALA A 36 -12.53 -4.53 3.18
C ALA A 36 -13.50 -5.41 2.38
N ALA A 37 -14.79 -5.34 2.67
CA ALA A 37 -15.81 -6.12 1.96
C ALA A 37 -16.19 -5.48 0.61
N ASP A 38 -15.98 -4.17 0.44
CA ASP A 38 -16.38 -3.43 -0.75
C ASP A 38 -15.18 -2.98 -1.61
N VAL A 39 -14.74 -3.88 -2.50
CA VAL A 39 -13.65 -3.64 -3.46
C VAL A 39 -13.99 -2.52 -4.47
N ARG A 40 -15.28 -2.17 -4.65
CA ARG A 40 -15.70 -1.13 -5.61
C ARG A 40 -15.42 0.28 -5.14
N ARG A 41 -15.30 0.50 -3.82
CA ARG A 41 -14.92 1.80 -3.26
C ARG A 41 -13.48 2.14 -3.59
N GLN A 42 -13.24 3.39 -3.99
CA GLN A 42 -11.88 3.84 -4.28
C GLN A 42 -11.01 3.83 -3.02
N PRO A 43 -9.70 3.52 -3.15
CA PRO A 43 -8.73 3.68 -2.07
C PRO A 43 -8.63 5.13 -1.62
N LEU A 44 -8.30 5.32 -0.34
CA LEU A 44 -8.02 6.64 0.20
C LEU A 44 -6.64 7.15 -0.21
N GLU A 45 -6.54 8.46 -0.41
CA GLU A 45 -5.28 9.19 -0.52
C GLU A 45 -4.61 9.28 0.85
N ALA A 46 -3.85 8.24 1.17
CA ALA A 46 -3.26 8.03 2.49
C ALA A 46 -1.76 7.73 2.44
N MET A 47 -1.22 7.37 1.27
CA MET A 47 0.19 6.97 1.16
C MET A 47 1.06 8.21 1.00
N TYR A 48 2.14 8.30 1.78
CA TYR A 48 3.11 9.36 1.55
C TYR A 48 3.91 9.05 0.27
N PRO A 49 4.01 10.02 -0.66
CA PRO A 49 4.85 9.85 -1.84
C PRO A 49 6.32 9.71 -1.44
N ARG A 50 7.10 9.01 -2.28
CA ARG A 50 8.55 8.93 -2.10
C ARG A 50 9.23 10.27 -2.34
N GLU A 51 8.68 11.07 -3.25
CA GLU A 51 9.17 12.40 -3.57
C GLU A 51 8.56 13.45 -2.61
N PRO A 52 9.39 14.29 -1.97
CA PRO A 52 8.90 15.37 -1.13
C PRO A 52 8.04 16.37 -1.91
N GLY A 53 7.02 16.93 -1.25
CA GLY A 53 6.19 18.01 -1.81
C GLY A 53 5.01 17.53 -2.66
N LEU A 54 4.88 16.23 -2.91
CA LEU A 54 3.71 15.67 -3.57
C LEU A 54 2.56 15.40 -2.58
N SER A 55 1.32 15.41 -3.09
CA SER A 55 0.13 15.06 -2.30
C SER A 55 0.12 13.58 -1.93
N LEU A 56 -0.67 13.24 -0.90
CA LEU A 56 -0.90 11.85 -0.53
C LEU A 56 -1.47 11.06 -1.71
N GLN A 57 -0.96 9.84 -1.88
CA GLN A 57 -1.31 8.97 -2.99
C GLN A 57 -2.33 7.92 -2.55
N LYS A 58 -3.14 7.45 -3.50
CA LYS A 58 -4.12 6.38 -3.27
C LYS A 58 -3.47 5.01 -3.01
N TRP A 59 -2.25 4.83 -3.50
CA TRP A 59 -1.48 3.61 -3.36
C TRP A 59 0.02 3.90 -3.36
N ALA A 60 0.78 2.97 -2.80
CA ALA A 60 2.22 2.91 -2.91
C ALA A 60 2.61 1.49 -3.33
N HIS A 61 3.82 1.32 -3.86
CA HIS A 61 4.31 0.00 -4.22
C HIS A 61 5.78 -0.17 -3.86
N THR A 62 6.15 -1.41 -3.59
CA THR A 62 7.56 -1.82 -3.45
C THR A 62 8.28 -1.74 -4.79
N GLN A 63 9.60 -1.95 -4.78
CA GLN A 63 10.33 -2.28 -5.99
C GLN A 63 9.82 -3.57 -6.63
N VAL A 64 10.12 -3.74 -7.93
CA VAL A 64 9.77 -4.97 -8.67
C VAL A 64 10.89 -6.00 -8.48
N ALA A 65 10.54 -7.15 -7.93
CA ALA A 65 11.37 -8.35 -7.94
C ALA A 65 11.16 -9.12 -9.26
N VAL A 66 12.14 -9.05 -10.16
CA VAL A 66 12.06 -9.62 -11.51
C VAL A 66 12.29 -11.13 -11.49
N GLY A 67 11.41 -11.89 -12.14
CA GLY A 67 11.56 -13.35 -12.30
C GLY A 67 11.68 -14.13 -10.99
N ALA A 68 11.11 -13.61 -9.90
CA ALA A 68 11.24 -14.15 -8.57
C ALA A 68 10.14 -15.17 -8.27
N ARG A 69 10.53 -16.29 -7.64
CA ARG A 69 9.59 -17.20 -6.97
C ARG A 69 9.34 -16.77 -5.53
N VAL A 70 10.40 -16.30 -4.86
CA VAL A 70 10.37 -15.68 -3.55
C VAL A 70 10.92 -14.27 -3.70
N ALA A 71 10.13 -13.27 -3.35
CA ALA A 71 10.53 -11.87 -3.34
C ALA A 71 10.62 -11.38 -1.89
N CYS A 72 11.76 -10.80 -1.54
CA CYS A 72 12.00 -10.16 -0.25
C CYS A 72 12.06 -8.65 -0.46
N TYR A 73 11.32 -7.89 0.35
CA TYR A 73 11.29 -6.44 0.25
C TYR A 73 11.81 -5.80 1.54
N HIS A 74 12.37 -4.61 1.35
CA HIS A 74 12.87 -3.76 2.44
C HIS A 74 12.30 -2.34 2.36
N ASP A 75 11.40 -2.08 1.39
CA ASP A 75 10.72 -0.80 1.25
C ASP A 75 9.82 -0.52 2.46
N GLY A 76 10.06 0.62 3.12
CA GLY A 76 9.13 1.17 4.09
C GLY A 76 8.08 2.05 3.41
N ILE A 77 6.80 1.75 3.62
CA ILE A 77 5.68 2.54 3.11
C ILE A 77 5.05 3.30 4.26
N LYS A 78 5.14 4.63 4.23
CA LYS A 78 4.52 5.49 5.22
C LYS A 78 3.08 5.79 4.84
N VAL A 79 2.16 5.62 5.79
CA VAL A 79 0.71 5.76 5.61
C VAL A 79 0.17 6.76 6.63
N SER A 80 -0.61 7.73 6.15
CA SER A 80 -1.41 8.65 6.96
C SER A 80 -2.77 8.01 7.25
N LEU A 81 -3.04 7.75 8.51
CA LEU A 81 -4.28 7.12 8.96
C LEU A 81 -5.07 8.09 9.85
N PRO A 82 -6.33 8.41 9.53
CA PRO A 82 -7.19 9.12 10.47
C PRO A 82 -7.28 8.34 11.79
N ALA A 83 -7.14 9.02 12.94
CA ALA A 83 -7.12 8.38 14.26
C ALA A 83 -8.36 7.53 14.57
N VAL A 84 -9.48 7.79 13.90
CA VAL A 84 -10.73 7.05 14.04
C VAL A 84 -10.63 5.62 13.47
N TRP A 85 -9.65 5.33 12.62
CA TRP A 85 -9.56 4.08 11.84
C TRP A 85 -8.38 3.18 12.25
N THR A 86 -7.77 3.43 13.41
CA THR A 86 -6.63 2.66 13.94
C THR A 86 -6.88 1.16 14.05
N HIS A 87 -8.14 0.72 14.20
CA HIS A 87 -8.49 -0.69 14.45
C HIS A 87 -8.97 -1.46 13.21
N CYS A 88 -9.18 -0.80 12.06
CA CYS A 88 -9.73 -1.44 10.85
C CYS A 88 -8.85 -1.14 9.64
N ILE A 89 -7.70 -1.80 9.54
CA ILE A 89 -6.81 -1.68 8.38
C ILE A 89 -6.68 -3.05 7.73
N THR A 90 -7.04 -3.13 6.45
CA THR A 90 -6.79 -4.31 5.62
C THR A 90 -5.92 -3.90 4.46
N PHE A 91 -4.72 -4.49 4.39
CA PHE A 91 -3.81 -4.32 3.28
C PHE A 91 -4.02 -5.46 2.28
N TYR A 92 -4.29 -5.12 1.03
CA TYR A 92 -4.33 -6.09 -0.07
C TYR A 92 -2.95 -6.19 -0.68
N SER A 93 -2.54 -7.39 -1.08
CA SER A 93 -1.32 -7.61 -1.82
C SER A 93 -1.54 -8.75 -2.81
N LEU A 94 -1.71 -8.42 -4.08
CA LEU A 94 -1.40 -9.33 -5.19
C LEU A 94 -1.27 -8.52 -6.47
N SER A 95 -0.04 -8.41 -6.97
CA SER A 95 0.22 -7.90 -8.31
C SER A 95 1.31 -8.74 -8.95
N SER A 96 0.89 -9.68 -9.78
CA SER A 96 1.76 -10.28 -10.79
C SER A 96 1.62 -9.47 -12.07
N MET A 97 2.71 -8.87 -12.53
CA MET A 97 2.75 -8.13 -13.79
C MET A 97 2.84 -9.14 -14.94
N LEU A 98 1.76 -9.29 -15.72
CA LEU A 98 1.80 -9.94 -17.03
C LEU A 98 2.41 -8.94 -18.02
N ILE A 99 3.71 -9.06 -18.28
CA ILE A 99 4.33 -8.39 -19.43
C ILE A 99 4.03 -9.29 -20.63
N PHE A 100 3.07 -8.92 -21.48
CA PHE A 100 3.08 -9.41 -22.86
C PHE A 100 4.29 -8.78 -23.53
N LYS A 101 5.21 -9.63 -23.98
CA LYS A 101 6.40 -9.26 -24.73
C LYS A 101 6.03 -8.83 -26.14
#